data_AF-A0A2A5NR97-F1
#
_entry.id   AF-A0A2A5NR97-F1
#
_cell.length_a   1.000
_cell.length_b   1.000
_cell.length_c   1.000
_cell.angle_alpha   90.00
_cell.angle_beta   90.00
_cell.angle_gamma   90.00
#
_symmetry.space_group_name_H-M   'P 1'
#
loop_
_entity.id
_entity.type
_entity.pdbx_description
1 polymer ?
#
loop_
_entity_poly.entity_id
_entity_poly.type
_entity_poly.pdbx_seq_one_letter_code
_entity_poly.pdbx_strand_id
1 'polypeptide(L)'
;MVTFRPLLALGLATLAVPTGVFGVGTSTLVGGDGVTESVTAHVSNHALQQVDTIELGAEAMVLEHDDSEVVTLPMRDARGTVAVLNRLLGTPARSRTHVGEGGACFPAGTTYTWGGGLRVAAMNTPSTLGNAVEIRVLRDDVRGRTGTRIALTGPDGVQVGDDIAEQVADAPPADRESFGSGDDDGPSAWQLLLAPGWDGTTADDEPSTRDEPGDGHSDEPSGDDAATTGRNGLSALTDDDSRVIVLGTPMPVNATRDC
;
A
#
# COMPACT_ATOMS: atom_id res chain seq x y z
N MET A 1 45.69 58.96 -26.16
CA MET A 1 46.00 58.25 -24.91
C MET A 1 45.38 56.86 -25.02
N VAL A 2 46.19 55.87 -24.65
CA VAL A 2 46.16 54.40 -24.84
C VAL A 2 44.80 53.69 -24.95
N THR A 3 44.71 52.83 -25.98
CA THR A 3 43.73 51.75 -26.23
C THR A 3 43.92 50.58 -25.26
N PHE A 4 42.85 50.00 -24.69
CA PHE A 4 42.87 48.60 -24.22
C PHE A 4 41.47 47.97 -24.22
N ARG A 5 41.33 46.87 -24.97
CA ARG A 5 40.28 45.85 -24.83
C ARG A 5 40.74 44.79 -23.82
N PRO A 6 39.85 44.21 -23.00
CA PRO A 6 40.08 42.89 -22.44
C PRO A 6 39.14 41.84 -23.06
N LEU A 7 39.76 40.81 -23.64
CA LEU A 7 39.26 39.45 -23.79
C LEU A 7 39.50 38.67 -22.47
N LEU A 8 38.87 37.48 -22.36
CA LEU A 8 39.00 36.41 -21.34
C LEU A 8 37.99 36.46 -20.16
N ALA A 9 37.49 35.33 -19.64
CA ALA A 9 37.94 33.94 -19.75
C ALA A 9 36.76 32.93 -19.73
N LEU A 10 36.89 31.85 -20.51
CA LEU A 10 36.17 30.58 -20.27
C LEU A 10 36.70 29.97 -18.97
N GLY A 11 35.81 29.72 -18.01
CA GLY A 11 36.08 28.88 -16.84
C GLY A 11 35.45 27.51 -17.02
N LEU A 12 36.27 26.51 -17.38
CA LEU A 12 35.93 25.09 -17.26
C LEU A 12 35.92 24.73 -15.77
N ALA A 13 34.75 24.47 -15.19
CA ALA A 13 34.64 23.86 -13.87
C ALA A 13 34.66 22.33 -14.03
N THR A 14 35.83 21.73 -13.84
CA THR A 14 35.97 20.29 -13.57
C THR A 14 35.54 20.03 -12.13
N LEU A 15 34.33 19.50 -11.93
CA LEU A 15 33.94 18.91 -10.64
C LEU A 15 34.26 17.41 -10.68
N ALA A 16 35.14 17.03 -9.77
CA ALA A 16 35.59 15.66 -9.54
C ALA A 16 34.41 14.77 -9.15
N VAL A 17 34.29 13.63 -9.82
CA VAL A 17 33.41 12.52 -9.41
C VAL A 17 34.15 11.78 -8.29
N PRO A 18 33.68 11.78 -7.03
CA PRO A 18 34.07 10.73 -6.12
C PRO A 18 33.40 9.45 -6.60
N THR A 19 34.15 8.58 -7.27
CA THR A 19 33.77 7.18 -7.46
C THR A 19 33.75 6.52 -6.09
N GLY A 20 32.61 6.57 -5.42
CA GLY A 20 32.31 5.74 -4.26
C GLY A 20 32.24 4.29 -4.74
N VAL A 21 33.26 3.50 -4.40
CA VAL A 21 33.25 2.06 -4.56
C VAL A 21 32.20 1.52 -3.58
N PHE A 22 31.00 1.24 -4.07
CA PHE A 22 30.08 0.37 -3.33
C PHE A 22 30.67 -1.04 -3.40
N GLY A 23 31.13 -1.53 -2.26
CA GLY A 23 31.56 -2.91 -2.10
C GLY A 23 30.42 -3.84 -2.45
N VAL A 24 30.52 -4.53 -3.59
CA VAL A 24 29.73 -5.71 -3.89
C VAL A 24 30.21 -6.78 -2.92
N GLY A 25 29.48 -6.95 -1.82
CA GLY A 25 29.61 -8.12 -0.96
C GLY A 25 29.15 -9.34 -1.75
N THR A 26 30.10 -10.09 -2.31
CA THR A 26 29.83 -11.43 -2.85
C THR A 26 29.51 -12.34 -1.68
N SER A 27 28.22 -12.54 -1.40
CA SER A 27 27.78 -13.59 -0.49
C SER A 27 27.95 -14.95 -1.16
N THR A 28 28.93 -15.69 -0.67
CA THR A 28 29.14 -17.11 -0.94
C THR A 28 27.87 -17.89 -0.62
N LEU A 29 27.30 -18.57 -1.62
CA LEU A 29 26.21 -19.52 -1.42
C LEU A 29 26.72 -20.73 -0.62
N VAL A 30 26.26 -20.83 0.62
CA VAL A 30 26.25 -22.09 1.38
C VAL A 30 24.80 -22.35 1.75
N GLY A 31 24.24 -23.42 1.18
CA GLY A 31 22.87 -23.84 1.44
C GLY A 31 22.63 -24.24 2.89
N GLY A 32 21.43 -23.93 3.37
CA GLY A 32 20.92 -24.35 4.67
C GLY A 32 19.61 -23.66 5.01
N ASP A 33 18.52 -24.43 4.96
CA ASP A 33 17.15 -24.22 5.46
C ASP A 33 16.57 -22.81 5.59
N GLY A 34 15.46 -22.62 4.86
CA GLY A 34 14.64 -21.41 4.86
C GLY A 34 14.13 -21.05 6.25
N VAL A 35 14.78 -20.04 6.84
CA VAL A 35 14.20 -19.19 7.85
C VAL A 35 13.85 -17.89 7.13
N THR A 36 12.56 -17.57 7.03
CA THR A 36 12.08 -16.24 6.64
C THR A 36 12.76 -15.20 7.51
N GLU A 37 13.78 -14.56 6.96
CA GLU A 37 14.56 -13.52 7.62
C GLU A 37 13.64 -12.32 7.85
N SER A 38 13.33 -12.03 9.11
CA SER A 38 12.43 -10.93 9.48
C SER A 38 12.98 -9.60 8.99
N VAL A 39 12.22 -8.95 8.09
CA VAL A 39 12.46 -7.62 7.51
C VAL A 39 12.67 -6.53 8.59
N THR A 40 12.26 -6.80 9.83
CA THR A 40 12.46 -5.89 10.97
C THR A 40 13.91 -5.59 11.35
N ALA A 41 14.88 -6.37 10.87
CA ALA A 41 16.29 -6.21 11.26
C ALA A 41 17.02 -5.03 10.60
N HIS A 42 16.49 -4.36 9.57
CA HIS A 42 17.31 -3.55 8.66
C HIS A 42 17.24 -2.02 8.81
N VAL A 43 16.26 -1.44 9.53
CA VAL A 43 16.13 0.04 9.62
C VAL A 43 16.63 0.62 10.95
N SER A 44 17.56 1.57 10.87
CA SER A 44 18.13 2.25 12.04
C SER A 44 17.17 3.30 12.62
N ASN A 45 17.29 3.62 13.92
CA ASN A 45 16.50 4.71 14.51
C ASN A 45 16.84 6.07 13.90
N HIS A 46 18.07 6.26 13.44
CA HIS A 46 18.49 7.50 12.77
C HIS A 46 17.76 7.67 11.44
N ALA A 47 17.66 6.61 10.64
CA ALA A 47 16.90 6.65 9.39
C ALA A 47 15.41 6.95 9.64
N LEU A 48 14.80 6.30 10.64
CA LEU A 48 13.41 6.56 11.01
C LEU A 48 13.14 7.98 11.53
N GLN A 49 14.16 8.70 12.03
CA GLN A 49 13.97 10.10 12.46
C GLN A 49 13.83 11.07 11.30
N GLN A 50 14.25 10.67 10.11
CA GLN A 50 14.20 11.47 8.89
C GLN A 50 12.89 11.28 8.13
N VAL A 51 12.17 10.17 8.38
CA VAL A 51 10.92 9.85 7.69
C VAL A 51 9.92 11.00 7.83
N ASP A 52 9.43 11.47 6.69
CA ASP A 52 8.44 12.55 6.56
C ASP A 52 7.16 12.09 5.86
N THR A 53 7.17 10.92 5.21
CA THR A 53 6.00 10.36 4.52
C THR A 53 5.85 8.87 4.80
N ILE A 54 4.60 8.42 4.94
CA ILE A 54 4.20 7.03 4.90
C ILE A 54 3.23 6.89 3.72
N GLU A 55 3.69 6.26 2.65
CA GLU A 55 2.84 5.89 1.52
C GLU A 55 2.23 4.51 1.78
N LEU A 56 0.90 4.45 1.70
CA LEU A 56 0.15 3.22 1.79
C LEU A 56 -0.05 2.64 0.40
N GLY A 57 0.53 1.48 0.11
CA GLY A 57 0.24 0.69 -1.09
C GLY A 57 -0.74 -0.45 -0.81
N ALA A 58 -1.10 -1.19 -1.86
CA ALA A 58 -1.98 -2.36 -1.73
C ALA A 58 -1.32 -3.52 -0.98
N GLU A 59 -0.03 -3.76 -1.20
CA GLU A 59 0.68 -4.96 -0.73
C GLU A 59 1.83 -4.64 0.24
N ALA A 60 2.21 -3.37 0.32
CA ALA A 60 3.23 -2.87 1.22
C ALA A 60 2.95 -1.42 1.61
N MET A 61 3.57 -0.99 2.69
CA MET A 61 3.62 0.40 3.15
C MET A 61 5.07 0.87 3.01
N VAL A 62 5.28 2.02 2.40
CA VAL A 62 6.62 2.59 2.18
C VAL A 62 6.80 3.77 3.14
N LEU A 63 7.93 3.80 3.85
CA LEU A 63 8.34 4.94 4.65
C LEU A 63 9.40 5.69 3.86
N GLU A 64 9.24 7.00 3.74
CA GLU A 64 10.07 7.83 2.86
C GLU A 64 10.61 9.07 3.56
N HIS A 65 11.67 9.62 2.97
CA HIS A 65 12.22 10.93 3.29
C HIS A 65 12.57 11.66 2.00
N ASP A 66 11.98 12.84 1.77
CA ASP A 66 12.17 13.62 0.55
C ASP A 66 12.02 12.77 -0.73
N ASP A 67 10.91 12.03 -0.85
CA ASP A 67 10.56 11.11 -1.96
C ASP A 67 11.54 9.93 -2.16
N SER A 68 12.41 9.68 -1.18
CA SER A 68 13.35 8.54 -1.19
C SER A 68 12.92 7.46 -0.20
N GLU A 69 12.78 6.22 -0.68
CA GLU A 69 12.46 5.08 0.16
C GLU A 69 13.49 4.88 1.29
N VAL A 70 12.99 4.84 2.52
CA VAL A 70 13.76 4.50 3.73
C VAL A 70 13.57 3.02 4.08
N VAL A 71 12.32 2.54 4.03
CA VAL A 71 11.99 1.12 4.26
C VAL A 71 10.62 0.75 3.70
N THR A 72 10.54 -0.40 3.06
CA THR A 72 9.29 -1.06 2.67
C THR A 72 8.82 -2.05 3.75
N LEU A 73 7.56 -1.95 4.16
CA LEU A 73 6.91 -2.82 5.14
C LEU A 73 5.85 -3.68 4.45
N PRO A 74 6.07 -4.99 4.26
CA PRO A 74 5.11 -5.84 3.55
C PRO A 74 3.85 -6.08 4.39
N MET A 75 2.67 -6.07 3.76
CA MET A 75 1.37 -6.34 4.43
C MET A 75 1.29 -7.76 5.00
N ARG A 76 2.21 -8.65 4.63
CA ARG A 76 2.35 -10.02 5.15
C ARG A 76 3.17 -10.12 6.44
N ASP A 77 3.81 -9.04 6.89
CA ASP A 77 4.59 -9.01 8.15
C ASP A 77 3.97 -8.07 9.19
N ALA A 78 2.99 -8.59 9.94
CA ALA A 78 2.32 -7.82 10.98
C ALA A 78 3.23 -7.42 12.13
N ARG A 79 4.09 -8.34 12.58
CA ARG A 79 4.99 -8.08 13.71
C ARG A 79 6.03 -7.03 13.34
N GLY A 80 6.59 -7.14 12.14
CA GLY A 80 7.60 -6.21 11.67
C GLY A 80 7.02 -4.82 11.44
N THR A 81 5.87 -4.74 10.78
CA THR A 81 5.16 -3.48 10.54
C THR A 81 4.87 -2.75 11.85
N VAL A 82 4.27 -3.42 12.84
CA VAL A 82 3.96 -2.81 14.15
C VAL A 82 5.23 -2.40 14.90
N ALA A 83 6.31 -3.19 14.83
CA ALA A 83 7.57 -2.85 15.48
C ALA A 83 8.22 -1.58 14.89
N VAL A 84 8.21 -1.42 13.57
CA VAL A 84 8.73 -0.22 12.90
C VAL A 84 7.86 0.99 13.21
N LEU A 85 6.52 0.87 13.12
CA LEU A 85 5.60 1.97 13.45
C LEU A 85 5.71 2.39 14.92
N ASN A 86 5.91 1.47 15.86
CA ASN A 86 6.16 1.83 17.26
C ASN A 86 7.47 2.61 17.46
N ARG A 87 8.50 2.34 16.66
CA ARG A 87 9.77 3.07 16.71
C ARG A 87 9.63 4.47 16.10
N LEU A 88 8.91 4.57 14.97
CA LEU A 88 8.67 5.82 14.23
C LEU A 88 7.68 6.76 14.94
N LEU A 89 6.49 6.25 15.29
CA LEU A 89 5.36 7.02 15.80
C LEU A 89 5.24 6.99 17.33
N GLY A 90 5.97 6.09 18.00
CA GLY A 90 5.89 5.89 19.44
C GLY A 90 4.73 4.96 19.83
N THR A 91 4.30 5.06 21.09
CA THR A 91 3.23 4.22 21.63
C THR A 91 1.87 4.56 20.99
N PRO A 92 1.10 3.57 20.51
CA PRO A 92 -0.23 3.82 19.97
C PRO A 92 -1.15 4.40 21.05
N ALA A 93 -1.96 5.37 20.67
CA ALA A 93 -2.91 6.04 21.55
C ALA A 93 -4.02 5.09 22.04
N ARG A 94 -4.35 4.06 21.24
CA ARG A 94 -5.32 3.01 21.58
C ARG A 94 -4.80 1.67 21.09
N SER A 95 -4.97 0.64 21.91
CA SER A 95 -4.76 -0.76 21.53
C SER A 95 -5.96 -1.59 21.97
N ARG A 96 -6.53 -2.39 21.07
CA ARG A 96 -7.63 -3.31 21.39
C ARG A 96 -7.33 -4.69 20.81
N THR A 97 -7.35 -5.71 21.65
CA THR A 97 -7.21 -7.10 21.22
C THR A 97 -8.58 -7.74 21.11
N HIS A 98 -8.89 -8.27 19.93
CA HIS A 98 -10.06 -9.08 19.68
C HIS A 98 -9.63 -10.56 19.76
N VAL A 99 -10.16 -11.26 20.77
CA VAL A 99 -9.87 -12.68 21.03
C VAL A 99 -11.01 -13.51 20.46
N GLY A 100 -10.70 -14.48 19.61
CA GLY A 100 -11.65 -15.40 18.99
C GLY A 100 -11.06 -16.09 17.76
N GLU A 101 -11.80 -17.01 17.14
CA GLU A 101 -11.60 -17.30 15.72
C GLU A 101 -12.13 -16.06 14.99
N GLY A 102 -11.26 -15.34 14.29
CA GLY A 102 -11.70 -14.21 13.48
C GLY A 102 -12.86 -14.66 12.60
N GLY A 103 -14.01 -13.99 12.70
CA GLY A 103 -15.08 -14.23 11.74
C GLY A 103 -14.62 -13.81 10.34
N ALA A 104 -15.33 -14.25 9.30
CA ALA A 104 -15.04 -13.88 7.91
C ALA A 104 -14.84 -12.36 7.73
N CYS A 105 -15.61 -11.56 8.49
CA CYS A 105 -15.64 -10.11 8.41
C CYS A 105 -14.58 -9.40 9.28
N PHE A 106 -14.14 -10.02 10.37
CA PHE A 106 -13.21 -9.41 11.34
C PHE A 106 -12.23 -10.45 11.87
N PRO A 107 -11.01 -10.52 11.33
CA PRO A 107 -9.99 -11.44 11.80
C PRO A 107 -9.60 -11.12 13.24
N ALA A 108 -9.36 -12.15 14.05
CA ALA A 108 -8.86 -11.98 15.40
C ALA A 108 -7.44 -11.38 15.34
N GLY A 109 -7.19 -10.41 16.21
CA GLY A 109 -5.96 -9.64 16.14
C GLY A 109 -5.93 -8.49 17.14
N THR A 110 -4.87 -7.68 17.05
CA THR A 110 -4.72 -6.47 17.84
C THR A 110 -4.75 -5.25 16.93
N THR A 111 -5.69 -4.35 17.19
CA THR A 111 -5.75 -3.05 16.54
C THR A 111 -4.96 -2.03 17.32
N TYR A 112 -4.11 -1.29 16.62
CA TYR A 112 -3.30 -0.18 17.10
C TYR A 112 -3.74 1.11 16.41
N THR A 113 -3.73 2.24 17.11
CA THR A 113 -4.05 3.54 16.52
C THR A 113 -3.04 4.59 16.94
N TRP A 114 -2.39 5.26 15.99
CA TRP A 114 -1.45 6.36 16.21
C TRP A 114 -2.06 7.69 15.78
N GLY A 115 -1.97 8.69 16.65
CA GLY A 115 -2.40 10.07 16.37
C GLY A 115 -3.89 10.24 16.00
N GLY A 116 -4.69 9.18 16.01
CA GLY A 116 -6.03 9.17 15.42
C GLY A 116 -6.05 9.19 13.89
N GLY A 117 -4.88 9.16 13.23
CA GLY A 117 -4.74 9.23 11.78
C GLY A 117 -4.36 7.89 11.14
N LEU A 118 -3.65 7.00 11.84
CA LEU A 118 -3.26 5.69 11.34
C LEU A 118 -3.79 4.58 12.25
N ARG A 119 -4.57 3.65 11.69
CA ARG A 119 -5.05 2.44 12.36
C ARG A 119 -4.47 1.21 11.67
N VAL A 120 -3.85 0.32 12.44
CA VAL A 120 -3.35 -0.97 11.95
C VAL A 120 -3.94 -2.09 12.77
N ALA A 121 -4.66 -3.01 12.15
CA ALA A 121 -5.06 -4.27 12.75
C ALA A 121 -4.03 -5.34 12.38
N ALA A 122 -3.22 -5.75 13.35
CA ALA A 122 -2.30 -6.88 13.23
C ALA A 122 -3.06 -8.17 13.50
N MET A 123 -3.21 -9.00 12.47
CA MET A 123 -3.95 -10.25 12.55
C MET A 123 -3.13 -11.33 13.25
N ASN A 124 -3.80 -12.19 14.03
CA ASN A 124 -3.18 -13.39 14.60
C ASN A 124 -2.99 -14.49 13.56
N THR A 125 -3.94 -14.56 12.62
CA THR A 125 -3.93 -15.47 11.48
C THR A 125 -4.04 -14.62 10.21
N PRO A 126 -3.11 -14.72 9.25
CA PRO A 126 -3.22 -14.01 7.98
C PRO A 126 -4.53 -14.33 7.24
N SER A 127 -4.98 -13.42 6.39
CA SER A 127 -6.11 -13.67 5.48
C SER A 127 -5.77 -14.74 4.44
N THR A 128 -6.77 -15.21 3.71
CA THR A 128 -6.60 -16.18 2.60
C THR A 128 -5.67 -15.67 1.51
N LEU A 129 -5.57 -14.35 1.32
CA LEU A 129 -4.64 -13.70 0.37
C LEU A 129 -3.24 -13.46 0.96
N GLY A 130 -3.00 -13.91 2.18
CA GLY A 130 -1.73 -13.82 2.89
C GLY A 130 -1.49 -12.50 3.61
N ASN A 131 -2.42 -11.55 3.60
CA ASN A 131 -2.28 -10.30 4.34
C ASN A 131 -2.30 -10.59 5.85
N ALA A 132 -1.32 -10.09 6.58
CA ALA A 132 -1.23 -10.20 8.03
C ALA A 132 -1.61 -8.89 8.74
N VAL A 133 -1.76 -7.78 8.01
CA VAL A 133 -2.31 -6.52 8.53
C VAL A 133 -3.49 -6.00 7.70
N GLU A 134 -4.40 -5.30 8.36
CA GLU A 134 -5.30 -4.33 7.74
C GLU A 134 -4.88 -2.93 8.21
N ILE A 135 -4.80 -1.98 7.28
CA ILE A 135 -4.43 -0.60 7.53
C ILE A 135 -5.56 0.32 7.09
N ARG A 136 -5.88 1.31 7.92
CA ARG A 136 -6.76 2.44 7.60
C ARG A 136 -6.06 3.75 7.93
N VAL A 137 -6.01 4.64 6.96
CA VAL A 137 -5.59 6.04 7.10
C VAL A 137 -6.85 6.89 7.21
N LEU A 138 -6.92 7.70 8.25
CA LEU A 138 -8.10 8.47 8.68
C LEU A 138 -7.82 9.98 8.66
N ARG A 139 -6.58 10.38 8.37
CA ARG A 139 -6.09 11.76 8.28
C ARG A 139 -4.95 11.82 7.26
N ASP A 140 -4.67 13.01 6.78
CA ASP A 140 -3.54 13.36 5.91
C ASP A 140 -2.19 13.33 6.63
N ASP A 141 -2.17 13.46 7.97
CA ASP A 141 -0.93 13.43 8.74
C ASP A 141 -1.03 12.77 10.13
N VAL A 142 0.12 12.33 10.63
CA VAL A 142 0.35 11.96 12.03
C VAL A 142 1.63 12.59 12.57
N ARG A 143 1.70 12.75 13.90
CA ARG A 143 2.95 13.16 14.56
C ARG A 143 3.83 11.95 14.85
N GLY A 144 5.06 12.00 14.36
CA GLY A 144 6.13 11.08 14.73
C GLY A 144 6.58 11.25 16.18
N ARG A 145 7.33 10.28 16.67
CA ARG A 145 7.84 10.24 18.06
C ARG A 145 8.70 11.46 18.43
N THR A 146 9.41 12.01 17.46
CA THR A 146 10.25 13.21 17.61
C THR A 146 9.46 14.52 17.50
N GLY A 147 8.16 14.45 17.22
CA GLY A 147 7.30 15.62 16.98
C GLY A 147 7.23 16.06 15.52
N THR A 148 8.01 15.45 14.63
CA THR A 148 7.93 15.66 13.17
C THR A 148 6.52 15.31 12.67
N ARG A 149 5.98 16.10 11.74
CA ARG A 149 4.76 15.75 11.02
C ARG A 149 5.13 14.78 9.91
N ILE A 150 4.39 13.67 9.82
CA ILE A 150 4.58 12.64 8.82
C ILE A 150 3.31 12.61 7.98
N ALA A 151 3.43 12.88 6.68
CA ALA A 151 2.34 12.77 5.73
C ALA A 151 1.90 11.32 5.58
N LEU A 152 0.60 11.11 5.44
CA LEU A 152 0.00 9.83 5.11
C LEU A 152 -0.62 9.94 3.71
N THR A 153 -0.11 9.16 2.78
CA THR A 153 -0.49 9.20 1.36
C THR A 153 -0.89 7.81 0.89
N GLY A 154 -1.65 7.75 -0.19
CA GLY A 154 -1.77 6.59 -1.06
C GLY A 154 -1.01 6.83 -2.38
N PRO A 155 -1.17 5.92 -3.36
CA PRO A 155 -0.60 6.03 -4.68
C PRO A 155 -0.96 7.36 -5.35
N ASP A 156 -0.05 7.84 -6.18
CA ASP A 156 -0.19 9.10 -6.91
C ASP A 156 -0.44 10.33 -6.00
N GLY A 157 -0.11 10.21 -4.71
CA GLY A 157 -0.22 11.27 -3.73
C GLY A 157 -1.62 11.48 -3.14
N VAL A 158 -2.58 10.57 -3.37
CA VAL A 158 -3.94 10.70 -2.82
C VAL A 158 -3.92 10.71 -1.29
N GLN A 159 -4.63 11.66 -0.67
CA GLN A 159 -4.72 11.79 0.78
C GLN A 159 -6.17 11.86 1.28
N VAL A 160 -6.34 11.63 2.58
CA VAL A 160 -7.61 11.93 3.24
C VAL A 160 -7.88 13.43 3.19
N GLY A 161 -9.04 13.82 2.68
CA GLY A 161 -9.46 15.20 2.46
C GLY A 161 -9.43 15.66 1.00
N ASP A 162 -8.76 14.90 0.12
CA ASP A 162 -8.73 15.18 -1.31
C ASP A 162 -10.10 14.99 -1.95
N ASP A 163 -10.43 15.84 -2.92
CA ASP A 163 -11.56 15.63 -3.82
C ASP A 163 -11.09 14.75 -4.99
N ILE A 164 -11.68 13.56 -5.12
CA ILE A 164 -11.32 12.59 -6.14
C ILE A 164 -12.43 12.36 -7.17
N ALA A 165 -13.32 13.33 -7.38
CA ALA A 165 -14.45 13.20 -8.31
C ALA A 165 -14.02 12.84 -9.75
N GLU A 166 -12.92 13.41 -10.24
CA GLU A 166 -12.39 13.12 -11.58
C GLU A 166 -11.88 11.67 -11.68
N GLN A 167 -11.11 11.21 -10.69
CA GLN A 167 -10.62 9.84 -10.62
C GLN A 167 -11.77 8.84 -10.53
N VAL A 168 -12.80 9.16 -9.74
CA VAL A 168 -14.03 8.36 -9.67
C VAL A 168 -14.69 8.29 -11.04
N ALA A 169 -14.87 9.42 -11.74
CA ALA A 169 -15.53 9.48 -13.05
C ALA A 169 -14.77 8.69 -14.14
N ASP A 170 -13.44 8.75 -14.12
CA ASP A 170 -12.55 8.09 -15.08
C ASP A 170 -12.32 6.60 -14.79
N ALA A 171 -12.56 6.17 -13.55
CA ALA A 171 -12.33 4.78 -13.15
C ALA A 171 -13.29 3.78 -13.85
N PRO A 172 -12.79 2.58 -14.20
CA PRO A 172 -13.64 1.50 -14.70
C PRO A 172 -14.75 1.14 -13.72
N PRO A 173 -15.95 0.72 -14.19
CA PRO A 173 -17.03 0.28 -13.31
C PRO A 173 -16.65 -0.84 -12.34
N ALA A 174 -15.68 -1.69 -12.68
CA ALA A 174 -15.20 -2.77 -11.82
C ALA A 174 -14.34 -2.26 -10.64
N ASP A 175 -13.82 -1.04 -10.72
CA ASP A 175 -12.90 -0.44 -9.76
C ASP A 175 -13.57 0.60 -8.88
N ARG A 176 -14.88 0.85 -9.06
CA ARG A 176 -15.66 1.77 -8.25
C ARG A 176 -17.00 1.18 -7.85
N GLU A 177 -17.43 1.48 -6.64
CA GLU A 177 -18.75 1.10 -6.12
C GLU A 177 -19.42 2.33 -5.53
N SER A 178 -20.66 2.61 -5.94
CA SER A 178 -21.47 3.68 -5.37
C SER A 178 -22.26 3.17 -4.19
N PHE A 179 -22.19 3.87 -3.06
CA PHE A 179 -23.09 3.67 -1.92
C PHE A 179 -24.27 4.65 -1.92
N GLY A 180 -24.41 5.44 -2.99
CA GLY A 180 -25.52 6.35 -3.19
C GLY A 180 -26.85 5.60 -3.39
N SER A 181 -27.94 6.19 -2.90
CA SER A 181 -29.28 5.65 -3.08
C SER A 181 -29.81 5.93 -4.49
N GLY A 182 -29.37 5.17 -5.48
CA GLY A 182 -30.08 4.80 -6.74
C GLY A 182 -30.74 5.84 -7.65
N ASP A 183 -30.78 7.13 -7.30
CA ASP A 183 -31.39 8.18 -8.11
C ASP A 183 -30.26 9.02 -8.74
N ASP A 184 -30.14 8.92 -10.07
CA ASP A 184 -28.99 9.25 -10.93
C ASP A 184 -28.47 10.72 -10.94
N ASP A 185 -28.85 11.58 -9.99
CA ASP A 185 -28.51 13.01 -10.00
C ASP A 185 -27.92 13.54 -8.68
N GLY A 186 -27.64 12.66 -7.69
CA GLY A 186 -27.14 13.05 -6.38
C GLY A 186 -25.65 12.78 -6.15
N PRO A 187 -24.94 13.62 -5.35
CA PRO A 187 -23.63 13.27 -4.81
C PRO A 187 -23.74 11.91 -4.11
N SER A 188 -22.86 10.96 -4.46
CA SER A 188 -22.84 9.62 -3.88
C SER A 188 -21.50 9.38 -3.21
N ALA A 189 -21.53 8.79 -2.01
CA ALA A 189 -20.34 8.21 -1.43
C ALA A 189 -19.83 7.07 -2.34
N TRP A 190 -18.53 7.06 -2.60
CA TRP A 190 -17.87 6.08 -3.46
C TRP A 190 -16.85 5.28 -2.69
N GLN A 191 -16.70 4.02 -3.05
CA GLN A 191 -15.44 3.30 -2.89
C GLN A 191 -14.73 3.27 -4.24
N LEU A 192 -13.44 3.64 -4.25
CA LEU A 192 -12.60 3.60 -5.44
C LEU A 192 -11.35 2.77 -5.17
N LEU A 193 -11.07 1.78 -6.02
CA LEU A 193 -9.83 1.03 -6.02
C LEU A 193 -8.72 1.93 -6.59
N LEU A 194 -7.72 2.25 -5.77
CA LEU A 194 -6.57 3.05 -6.16
C LEU A 194 -5.43 2.18 -6.71
N ALA A 195 -5.23 1.01 -6.12
CA ALA A 195 -4.24 0.05 -6.59
C ALA A 195 -4.69 -1.39 -6.32
N PRO A 196 -4.55 -2.31 -7.29
CA PRO A 196 -4.82 -3.72 -7.07
C PRO A 196 -3.80 -4.32 -6.10
N GLY A 197 -4.25 -5.28 -5.29
CA GLY A 197 -3.39 -6.12 -4.46
C GLY A 197 -3.31 -7.55 -5.00
N TRP A 198 -2.97 -8.49 -4.12
CA TRP A 198 -2.76 -9.89 -4.48
C TRP A 198 -3.94 -10.50 -5.26
N ASP A 199 -3.64 -11.05 -6.43
CA ASP A 199 -4.59 -11.79 -7.25
C ASP A 199 -4.84 -13.18 -6.63
N GLY A 200 -6.07 -13.44 -6.20
CA GLY A 200 -6.49 -14.74 -5.68
C GLY A 200 -6.56 -15.86 -6.74
N THR A 201 -6.36 -15.53 -8.02
CA THR A 201 -6.46 -16.45 -9.17
C THR A 201 -5.19 -17.27 -9.45
N THR A 202 -4.07 -17.01 -8.77
CA THR A 202 -2.80 -17.72 -9.05
C THR A 202 -2.61 -19.05 -8.32
N ALA A 203 -3.63 -19.60 -7.66
CA ALA A 203 -3.53 -20.90 -7.00
C ALA A 203 -3.85 -22.12 -7.89
N ASP A 204 -4.49 -21.96 -9.05
CA ASP A 204 -5.00 -23.11 -9.83
C ASP A 204 -4.73 -23.08 -11.36
N ASP A 205 -3.99 -22.11 -11.90
CA ASP A 205 -3.57 -22.16 -13.31
C ASP A 205 -2.23 -22.91 -13.46
N GLU A 206 -2.26 -24.21 -13.18
CA GLU A 206 -1.28 -25.12 -13.77
C GLU A 206 -1.45 -25.07 -15.30
N PRO A 207 -0.41 -24.77 -16.11
CA PRO A 207 -0.51 -24.89 -17.55
C PRO A 207 -0.66 -26.37 -17.90
N SER A 208 -1.89 -26.82 -18.12
CA SER A 208 -2.19 -28.17 -18.60
C SER A 208 -1.64 -28.32 -20.02
N THR A 209 -0.37 -28.71 -20.12
CA THR A 209 0.15 -29.35 -21.33
C THR A 209 -0.38 -30.79 -21.34
N ARG A 210 -1.46 -31.04 -22.07
CA ARG A 210 -1.71 -32.35 -22.68
C ARG A 210 -2.71 -32.24 -23.82
N ASP A 211 -2.14 -32.33 -25.02
CA ASP A 211 -2.81 -32.64 -26.28
C ASP A 211 -3.61 -33.95 -26.18
N GLU A 212 -4.92 -33.91 -26.45
CA GLU A 212 -5.65 -34.98 -27.15
C GLU A 212 -6.84 -34.39 -27.94
N PRO A 213 -7.11 -34.86 -29.18
CA PRO A 213 -8.20 -34.38 -30.02
C PRO A 213 -9.46 -35.24 -29.80
N GLY A 214 -10.59 -34.60 -29.47
CA GLY A 214 -11.86 -35.31 -29.28
C GLY A 214 -13.07 -34.42 -29.52
N ASP A 215 -13.65 -34.59 -30.70
CA ASP A 215 -15.04 -34.44 -31.13
C ASP A 215 -15.94 -33.36 -30.48
N GLY A 216 -16.34 -32.44 -31.35
CA GLY A 216 -17.08 -31.22 -31.01
C GLY A 216 -18.45 -31.45 -30.41
N HIS A 217 -18.74 -30.68 -29.36
CA HIS A 217 -20.02 -30.07 -29.07
C HIS A 217 -19.73 -28.57 -28.89
N SER A 218 -20.19 -27.75 -29.83
CA SER A 218 -20.22 -26.30 -29.67
C SER A 218 -21.41 -25.95 -28.79
N ASP A 219 -21.23 -26.10 -27.49
CA ASP A 219 -22.01 -25.40 -26.49
C ASP A 219 -21.26 -24.10 -26.19
N GLU A 220 -21.87 -22.98 -26.57
CA GLU A 220 -21.42 -21.65 -26.23
C GLU A 220 -21.16 -21.58 -24.72
N PRO A 221 -19.98 -21.12 -24.26
CA PRO A 221 -19.83 -20.79 -22.85
C PRO A 221 -20.68 -19.56 -22.59
N SER A 222 -21.85 -19.77 -21.98
CA SER A 222 -22.58 -18.73 -21.26
C SER A 222 -21.61 -18.09 -20.27
N GLY A 223 -21.00 -16.97 -20.68
CA GLY A 223 -20.21 -16.14 -19.80
C GLY A 223 -21.18 -15.41 -18.89
N ASP A 224 -21.25 -15.82 -17.62
CA ASP A 224 -21.84 -15.03 -16.53
C ASP A 224 -21.53 -15.59 -15.12
N ASP A 225 -20.45 -16.37 -14.95
CA ASP A 225 -20.04 -16.86 -13.61
C ASP A 225 -18.51 -16.80 -13.40
N ALA A 226 -17.82 -15.86 -14.06
CA ALA A 226 -16.54 -15.38 -13.53
C ALA A 226 -16.88 -14.56 -12.28
N ALA A 227 -16.89 -15.26 -11.15
CA ALA A 227 -17.19 -14.77 -9.82
C ALA A 227 -16.84 -13.29 -9.65
N THR A 228 -17.84 -12.47 -9.31
CA THR A 228 -17.68 -11.11 -8.78
C THR A 228 -17.03 -11.17 -7.39
N THR A 229 -15.86 -11.79 -7.31
CA THR A 229 -14.97 -11.70 -6.16
C THR A 229 -14.44 -10.28 -6.20
N GLY A 230 -14.88 -9.44 -5.27
CA GLY A 230 -14.48 -8.03 -5.22
C GLY A 230 -12.98 -7.84 -5.40
N ARG A 231 -12.58 -6.76 -6.08
CA ARG A 231 -11.16 -6.51 -6.38
C ARG A 231 -10.44 -6.10 -5.11
N ASN A 232 -9.52 -6.94 -4.64
CA ASN A 232 -8.71 -6.67 -3.47
C ASN A 232 -7.63 -5.63 -3.79
N GLY A 233 -7.32 -4.80 -2.81
CA GLY A 233 -6.25 -3.82 -2.95
C GLY A 233 -6.38 -2.67 -1.96
N LEU A 234 -5.76 -1.55 -2.33
CA LEU A 234 -5.92 -0.29 -1.65
C LEU A 234 -7.10 0.46 -2.25
N SER A 235 -8.02 0.90 -1.39
CA SER A 235 -9.16 1.69 -1.81
C SER A 235 -9.28 3.00 -1.02
N ALA A 236 -9.86 4.00 -1.67
CA ALA A 236 -10.38 5.20 -1.03
C ALA A 236 -11.89 5.05 -0.81
N LEU A 237 -12.37 5.48 0.35
CA LEU A 237 -13.78 5.71 0.62
C LEU A 237 -14.02 7.22 0.67
N THR A 238 -15.06 7.70 -0.01
CA THR A 238 -15.45 9.10 -0.03
C THR A 238 -16.72 9.39 0.75
N ASP A 239 -16.93 10.65 1.10
CA ASP A 239 -18.26 11.15 1.40
C ASP A 239 -19.04 11.47 0.11
N ASP A 240 -20.24 12.02 0.27
CA ASP A 240 -21.13 12.34 -0.84
C ASP A 240 -20.49 13.36 -1.81
N ASP A 241 -19.62 14.24 -1.33
CA ASP A 241 -18.92 15.25 -2.14
C ASP A 241 -17.64 14.70 -2.81
N SER A 242 -17.49 13.38 -2.93
CA SER A 242 -16.29 12.71 -3.47
C SER A 242 -14.99 13.04 -2.70
N ARG A 243 -15.10 13.54 -1.45
CA ARG A 243 -13.92 13.77 -0.62
C ARG A 243 -13.48 12.49 0.07
N VAL A 244 -12.21 12.15 -0.05
CA VAL A 244 -11.62 10.98 0.63
C VAL A 244 -11.76 11.14 2.13
N ILE A 245 -12.46 10.21 2.78
CA ILE A 245 -12.58 10.13 4.24
C ILE A 245 -11.67 9.06 4.84
N VAL A 246 -11.34 8.02 4.05
CA VAL A 246 -10.48 6.91 4.48
C VAL A 246 -9.71 6.36 3.28
N LEU A 247 -8.42 6.05 3.49
CA LEU A 247 -7.68 5.11 2.64
C LEU A 247 -7.48 3.80 3.39
N GLY A 248 -7.47 2.66 2.70
CA GLY A 248 -7.18 1.41 3.39
C GLY A 248 -6.90 0.20 2.53
N THR A 249 -6.12 -0.71 3.12
CA THR A 249 -5.71 -1.98 2.52
C THR A 249 -5.73 -3.11 3.57
N PRO A 250 -6.11 -4.34 3.22
CA PRO A 250 -6.96 -4.62 2.07
C PRO A 250 -8.34 -3.98 2.29
N MET A 251 -8.93 -3.44 1.22
CA MET A 251 -10.31 -2.97 1.20
C MET A 251 -10.92 -3.28 -0.18
N PRO A 252 -11.53 -4.46 -0.36
CA PRO A 252 -12.02 -4.86 -1.67
C PRO A 252 -13.19 -4.00 -2.13
N VAL A 253 -13.18 -3.63 -3.42
CA VAL A 253 -14.33 -2.98 -4.08
C VAL A 253 -15.26 -4.07 -4.63
N ASN A 254 -16.59 -3.87 -4.58
CA ASN A 254 -17.58 -4.87 -4.97
C ASN A 254 -17.51 -6.14 -4.10
N ALA A 255 -17.28 -5.98 -2.80
CA ALA A 255 -17.20 -7.09 -1.86
C ALA A 255 -18.54 -7.84 -1.79
N THR A 256 -18.53 -9.16 -1.96
CA THR A 256 -19.73 -9.99 -1.77
C THR A 256 -20.16 -9.97 -0.31
N ARG A 257 -21.48 -9.98 -0.07
CA ARG A 257 -22.15 -9.92 1.25
C ARG A 257 -21.78 -11.01 2.27
N ASP A 258 -20.86 -11.92 1.93
CA ASP A 258 -20.37 -12.97 2.82
C ASP A 258 -19.24 -12.48 3.76
N CYS A 259 -19.00 -11.17 3.81
CA CYS A 259 -18.19 -10.45 4.81
C CYS A 259 -18.92 -9.19 5.28
#